data_AF-A0A5M6HKT8-F1
#
_entry.id   AF-A0A5M6HKT8-F1
#
_cell.length_a   1.000
_cell.length_b   1.000
_cell.length_c   1.000
_cell.angle_alpha   90.00
_cell.angle_beta   90.00
_cell.angle_gamma   90.00
#
_symmetry.space_group_name_H-M   'P 1'
#
loop_
_entity.id
_entity.type
_entity.pdbx_description
1 polymer ?
#
loop_
_entity_poly.entity_id
_entity_poly.type
_entity_poly.pdbx_seq_one_letter_code
_entity_poly.pdbx_strand_id
1 'polypeptide(L)'
;MEEARPLKLRVTLPALADLETILADIDRHSPSGAQRVKARIRTILDLLVEHPMLGARTSDPAVRRMMPTPARHDSSCPCLSRASTT
;
A
#
# COMPACT_ATOMS: atom_id res chain seq x y z
N MET A 1 -26.95 7.89 8.43
CA MET A 1 -25.60 8.41 8.63
C MET A 1 -24.94 7.46 9.62
N GLU A 2 -24.07 6.57 9.13
CA GLU A 2 -23.47 5.52 9.96
C GLU A 2 -22.38 6.15 10.82
N GLU A 3 -22.58 6.10 12.13
CA GLU A 3 -21.74 6.73 13.14
C GLU A 3 -20.43 5.94 13.26
N ALA A 4 -19.36 6.52 12.73
CA ALA A 4 -18.01 5.98 12.75
C ALA A 4 -17.49 5.87 14.19
N ARG A 5 -17.67 4.71 14.83
CA ARG A 5 -17.04 4.42 16.12
C ARG A 5 -15.60 3.99 15.88
N PRO A 6 -14.60 4.68 16.45
CA PRO A 6 -13.20 4.33 16.25
C PRO A 6 -12.94 2.89 16.70
N LEU A 7 -12.44 2.05 15.80
CA LEU A 7 -12.14 0.65 16.09
C LEU A 7 -10.65 0.42 16.30
N LYS A 8 -10.32 -0.54 17.18
CA LYS A 8 -8.93 -0.96 17.41
C LYS A 8 -8.44 -1.84 16.26
N LEU A 9 -7.54 -1.31 15.44
CA LEU A 9 -6.90 -2.05 14.36
C LEU A 9 -5.88 -3.06 14.91
N ARG A 10 -5.90 -4.29 14.41
CA ARG A 10 -4.92 -5.35 14.71
C ARG A 10 -4.35 -5.87 13.40
N VAL A 11 -3.03 -6.01 13.36
CA VAL A 11 -2.31 -6.58 12.22
C VAL A 11 -1.95 -8.02 12.54
N THR A 12 -2.18 -8.93 11.61
CA THR A 12 -1.77 -10.32 11.76
C THR A 12 -0.25 -10.43 11.57
N LEU A 13 0.39 -11.39 12.24
CA LEU A 13 1.82 -11.65 12.08
C LEU A 13 2.24 -11.86 10.61
N PRO A 14 1.55 -12.68 9.79
CA PRO A 14 1.89 -12.81 8.38
C PRO A 14 1.79 -11.48 7.62
N ALA A 15 0.77 -10.66 7.88
CA ALA A 15 0.64 -9.36 7.21
C ALA A 15 1.78 -8.39 7.58
N LEU A 16 2.30 -8.45 8.81
CA LEU A 16 3.47 -7.67 9.20
C LEU A 16 4.72 -8.11 8.42
N ALA A 17 4.96 -9.42 8.32
CA ALA A 17 6.08 -9.97 7.56
C ALA A 17 5.99 -9.64 6.05
N ASP A 18 4.79 -9.67 5.49
CA ASP A 18 4.54 -9.27 4.10
C ASP A 18 4.90 -7.80 3.89
N LEU A 19 4.48 -6.91 4.80
CA LEU A 19 4.79 -5.48 4.72
C LEU A 19 6.30 -5.22 4.80
N GLU A 20 7.01 -5.90 5.69
CA GLU A 20 8.47 -5.79 5.79
C GLU A 20 9.17 -6.23 4.51
N THR A 21 8.77 -7.39 3.97
CA THR A 21 9.34 -7.95 2.74
C THR A 21 9.12 -7.05 1.54
N ILE A 22 7.89 -6.59 1.33
CA ILE A 22 7.52 -5.72 0.20
C ILE A 22 8.24 -4.37 0.31
N LEU A 23 8.24 -3.75 1.48
CA LEU A 23 8.90 -2.45 1.65
C LEU A 23 10.42 -2.55 1.47
N ALA A 24 11.05 -3.62 1.93
CA ALA A 24 12.48 -3.86 1.73
C ALA A 24 12.84 -4.06 0.25
N ASP A 25 11.98 -4.75 -0.51
CA ASP A 25 12.19 -4.92 -1.95
C ASP A 25 12.01 -3.60 -2.71
N ILE A 26 10.97 -2.82 -2.38
CA ILE A 26 10.77 -1.49 -2.97
C ILE A 26 11.94 -0.57 -2.62
N ASP A 27 12.43 -0.57 -1.37
CA ASP A 27 13.52 0.29 -0.93
C ASP A 27 14.81 0.03 -1.71
N ARG A 28 15.09 -1.25 -2.03
CA ARG A 28 16.24 -1.65 -2.85
C ARG A 28 16.22 -1.04 -4.26
N HIS A 29 15.03 -0.85 -4.84
CA HIS A 29 14.85 -0.29 -6.18
C HIS A 29 14.61 1.23 -6.16
N SER A 30 13.93 1.74 -5.12
CA SER A 30 13.55 3.13 -4.97
C SER A 30 13.29 3.48 -3.49
N PRO A 31 14.27 4.06 -2.78
CA PRO A 31 14.08 4.46 -1.39
C PRO A 31 12.98 5.50 -1.20
N SER A 32 12.87 6.45 -2.15
CA SER A 32 11.79 7.45 -2.15
C SER A 32 10.41 6.83 -2.42
N GLY A 33 10.36 5.79 -3.26
CA GLY A 33 9.16 4.97 -3.49
C GLY A 33 8.71 4.24 -2.23
N ALA A 34 9.64 3.61 -1.51
CA ALA A 34 9.34 2.91 -0.26
C ALA A 34 8.74 3.85 0.80
N GLN A 35 9.29 5.06 0.95
CA GLN A 35 8.74 6.06 1.87
C GLN A 35 7.31 6.49 1.48
N ARG A 36 7.05 6.70 0.18
CA ARG A 36 5.71 7.05 -0.32
C ARG A 36 4.70 5.93 -0.05
N VAL A 37 5.07 4.68 -0.31
CA VAL A 37 4.21 3.52 -0.05
C VAL A 37 3.95 3.37 1.45
N LYS A 38 4.96 3.50 2.30
CA LYS A 38 4.82 3.46 3.76
C LYS A 38 3.89 4.56 4.29
N ALA A 39 4.04 5.79 3.80
CA ALA A 39 3.14 6.90 4.15
C ALA A 39 1.69 6.60 3.74
N ARG A 40 1.50 6.06 2.54
CA ARG A 40 0.18 5.71 2.03
C ARG A 40 -0.50 4.60 2.83
N ILE A 41 0.25 3.57 3.20
CA ILE A 41 -0.27 2.48 4.06
C ILE A 41 -0.73 3.05 5.40
N ARG A 42 0.05 3.93 6.02
CA ARG A 42 -0.34 4.61 7.28
C ARG A 42 -1.66 5.37 7.14
N THR A 43 -1.79 6.20 6.11
CA THR A 43 -3.05 6.94 5.85
C THR A 43 -4.24 6.00 5.70
N ILE A 44 -4.06 4.85 5.05
CA ILE A 44 -5.12 3.85 4.90
C ILE A 44 -5.48 3.20 6.24
N LEU A 45 -4.50 2.90 7.08
CA LEU A 45 -4.73 2.36 8.43
C LEU A 45 -5.47 3.37 9.32
N ASP A 46 -5.13 4.65 9.25
CA ASP A 46 -5.81 5.72 9.97
C ASP A 46 -7.27 5.83 9.54
N LEU A 47 -7.53 5.79 8.22
CA LEU A 47 -8.90 5.78 7.68
C LEU A 47 -9.71 4.56 8.09
N LEU A 48 -9.08 3.38 8.26
CA LEU A 48 -9.78 2.19 8.72
C LEU A 48 -10.22 2.27 10.18
N VAL A 49 -9.44 2.96 11.02
CA VAL A 49 -9.82 3.20 12.41
C VAL A 49 -11.10 4.02 12.46
N GLU A 50 -11.20 5.06 11.64
CA GLU A 50 -12.36 5.96 11.57
C GLU A 50 -13.54 5.31 10.82
N HIS A 51 -13.29 4.65 9.70
CA HIS A 51 -14.33 4.14 8.80
C HIS A 51 -14.10 2.65 8.52
N PRO A 52 -14.51 1.75 9.44
CA PRO A 52 -14.19 0.33 9.35
C PRO A 52 -14.84 -0.39 8.16
N MET A 53 -15.91 0.18 7.61
CA MET A 53 -16.62 -0.37 6.45
C MET A 53 -16.04 0.10 5.10
N LEU A 54 -14.91 0.82 5.10
CA LEU A 54 -14.20 1.17 3.87
C LEU A 54 -13.72 -0.08 3.10
N GLY A 55 -13.61 0.07 1.78
CA GLY A 55 -13.14 -0.96 0.87
C GLY A 55 -14.24 -1.78 0.19
N ALA A 56 -13.86 -2.43 -0.90
CA ALA A 56 -14.74 -3.30 -1.68
C ALA A 56 -14.95 -4.63 -0.96
N ARG A 57 -16.19 -5.12 -0.93
CA ARG A 57 -16.49 -6.47 -0.44
C ARG A 57 -15.83 -7.49 -1.36
N THR A 58 -15.26 -8.53 -0.77
CA THR A 58 -14.76 -9.68 -1.52
C THR A 58 -15.78 -10.83 -1.43
N SER A 59 -15.48 -11.96 -2.08
CA SER A 59 -16.29 -13.18 -1.99
C SER A 59 -16.38 -13.72 -0.55
N ASP A 60 -15.34 -13.47 0.26
CA ASP A 60 -15.38 -13.72 1.69
C ASP A 60 -16.00 -12.50 2.41
N PRO A 61 -17.14 -12.65 3.09
CA PRO A 61 -17.83 -11.54 3.75
C PRO A 61 -17.03 -10.92 4.91
N ALA A 62 -16.08 -11.64 5.49
CA ALA A 62 -15.19 -11.12 6.53
C ALA A 62 -14.01 -10.32 5.96
N VAL A 63 -13.76 -10.40 4.65
CA VAL A 63 -12.61 -9.78 3.99
C VAL A 63 -13.06 -8.65 3.08
N ARG A 64 -12.48 -7.48 3.30
CA ARG A 64 -12.64 -6.29 2.45
C ARG A 64 -11.31 -5.94 1.80
N ARG A 65 -11.36 -5.58 0.52
CA ARG A 65 -10.20 -5.16 -0.26
C ARG A 65 -10.15 -3.64 -0.36
N MET A 66 -9.02 -3.07 0.03
CA MET A 66 -8.69 -1.69 -0.31
C MET A 66 -7.64 -1.66 -1.40
N MET A 67 -7.94 -0.92 -2.46
CA MET A 67 -7.01 -0.66 -3.55
C MET A 67 -6.43 0.73 -3.34
N PRO A 68 -5.21 0.87 -2.78
CA PRO A 68 -4.47 2.12 -2.94
C PRO A 68 -4.33 2.38 -4.44
N THR A 69 -4.61 3.60 -4.92
CA THR A 69 -4.19 3.97 -6.27
C THR A 69 -2.68 3.72 -6.38
N PRO A 70 -2.19 3.15 -7.48
CA PRO A 70 -0.77 2.85 -7.60
C PRO A 70 0.01 4.15 -7.38
N ALA A 71 1.05 4.10 -6.53
CA ALA A 71 2.05 5.15 -6.55
C ALA A 71 2.56 5.21 -8.00
N ARG A 72 2.39 6.35 -8.68
CA ARG A 72 2.93 6.51 -10.04
C ARG A 72 4.38 6.05 -10.00
N HIS A 73 4.66 4.96 -10.68
CA HIS A 73 5.99 4.64 -11.13
C HIS A 73 6.36 5.82 -12.03
N ASP A 74 7.25 6.66 -11.54
CA ASP A 74 7.78 7.77 -12.32
C ASP A 74 8.43 7.17 -13.56
N SER A 75 7.79 7.36 -14.72
CA SER A 75 8.24 6.85 -16.02
C SER A 75 9.49 7.59 -16.51
N SER A 76 10.01 8.53 -15.72
CA SER A 76 11.26 9.26 -15.94
C SER A 76 12.49 8.47 -15.45
N CYS A 77 12.66 7.22 -15.89
CA CYS A 77 13.95 6.55 -15.84
C CYS A 77 14.62 6.66 -17.22
N PRO A 78 15.55 7.62 -17.45
CA PRO A 78 16.21 7.81 -18.74
C PRO A 78 17.29 6.76 -19.06
N CYS A 79 17.42 5.68 -18.29
CA CYS A 79 18.51 4.71 -18.43
C CYS A 79 18.33 3.67 -19.57
N LEU A 80 17.16 3.57 -20.20
CA LEU A 80 16.88 2.54 -21.22
C LEU A 80 17.11 2.97 -22.69
N SER A 81 17.61 4.18 -22.98
CA SER A 81 17.80 4.64 -24.37
C SER A 81 19.23 4.49 -24.93
N ARG A 82 20.20 3.93 -24.19
CA ARG A 82 21.60 3.79 -24.65
C ARG A 82 22.08 2.35 -24.60
N ALA A 83 21.42 1.47 -25.35
CA ALA A 83 21.99 0.17 -25.69
C ALA A 83 21.42 -0.32 -27.03
N SER A 84 21.62 0.44 -28.11
CA SER A 84 21.41 -0.05 -29.48
C SER A 84 22.21 0.82 -30.45
N THR A 85 23.54 0.67 -30.42
CA THR A 85 24.40 1.02 -31.56
C THR A 85 25.61 0.12 -31.50
N THR A 86 25.59 -0.96 -32.27
CA THR A 86 26.66 -1.45 -33.14
C THR A 86 26.09 -2.64 -33.93
#